data_AF-A0A672KIG3-F1
#
_entry.id   AF-A0A672KIG3-F1
#
_cell.length_a   1.000
_cell.length_b   1.000
_cell.length_c   1.000
_cell.angle_alpha   90.00
_cell.angle_beta   90.00
_cell.angle_gamma   90.00
#
_symmetry.space_group_name_H-M   'P 1'
#
loop_
_entity.id
_entity.type
_entity.pdbx_description
1 polymer ?
#
loop_
_entity_poly.entity_id
_entity_poly.type
_entity_poly.pdbx_seq_one_letter_code
_entity_poly.pdbx_strand_id
1 'polypeptide(L)'
;MAGKLDLISKCIRTFPDFPTKGIPFKDIFPVLKDPKALAAVTDLFEEHARRAYPQVDLIVGLDARGFLFGPLLAQRLGVGFAPIRKKGKLPGPTLSVAYSLEYAKVTLVYK
;
A
#
# COMPACT_ATOMS: atom_id res chain seq x y z
N MET A 1 11.89 15.37 -8.55
CA MET A 1 10.70 14.49 -8.65
C MET A 1 10.65 13.65 -9.92
N ALA A 2 10.78 14.23 -11.12
CA ALA A 2 10.61 13.51 -12.40
C ALA A 2 11.47 12.23 -12.54
N GLY A 3 12.75 12.26 -12.15
CA GLY A 3 13.62 11.09 -12.25
C GLY A 3 13.24 9.90 -11.34
N LYS A 4 12.69 10.17 -10.15
CA LYS A 4 12.21 9.11 -9.24
C LYS A 4 10.96 8.43 -9.81
N LEU A 5 10.02 9.21 -10.33
CA LEU A 5 8.81 8.69 -10.95
C LEU A 5 9.10 7.84 -12.18
N ASP A 6 10.03 8.28 -13.04
CA ASP A 6 10.46 7.51 -14.21
C ASP A 6 11.11 6.17 -13.81
N LEU A 7 12.01 6.19 -12.83
CA LEU A 7 12.64 4.98 -12.28
C LEU A 7 11.60 3.96 -11.79
N ILE A 8 10.63 4.40 -10.98
CA ILE A 8 9.57 3.53 -10.45
C ILE A 8 8.69 3.00 -11.59
N SER A 9 8.32 3.86 -12.54
CA SER A 9 7.40 3.52 -13.63
C SER A 9 7.99 2.44 -14.54
N LYS A 10 9.30 2.49 -14.80
CA LYS A 10 10.03 1.47 -15.57
C LYS A 10 10.04 0.09 -14.91
N CYS A 11 9.91 0.04 -13.58
CA CYS A 11 9.82 -1.23 -12.85
C CYS A 11 8.41 -1.84 -12.89
N ILE A 12 7.36 -1.05 -13.08
CA ILE A 12 5.99 -1.55 -13.05
C ILE A 12 5.67 -2.31 -14.34
N ARG A 13 5.29 -3.58 -14.21
CA ARG A 13 4.86 -4.40 -15.35
C ARG A 13 3.35 -4.41 -15.44
N THR A 14 2.82 -4.45 -16.67
CA THR A 14 1.39 -4.57 -16.90
C THR A 14 1.08 -5.93 -17.50
N PHE A 15 0.17 -6.66 -16.88
CA PHE A 15 -0.36 -7.92 -17.39
C PHE A 15 -1.81 -7.71 -17.80
N PRO A 16 -2.14 -7.78 -19.10
CA PRO A 16 -3.53 -7.70 -19.55
C PRO A 16 -4.32 -8.92 -19.08
N ASP A 17 -5.63 -8.75 -18.92
CA ASP A 17 -6.59 -9.83 -18.64
C ASP A 17 -6.32 -10.65 -17.38
N PHE A 18 -5.72 -10.02 -16.35
CA PHE A 18 -5.46 -10.66 -15.06
C PHE A 18 -6.06 -9.84 -13.90
N PRO A 19 -6.67 -10.48 -12.88
CA PRO A 19 -6.98 -11.92 -12.78
C PRO A 19 -8.16 -12.35 -13.67
N THR A 20 -8.87 -11.39 -14.26
CA THR A 20 -10.00 -11.62 -15.18
C THR A 20 -9.85 -10.74 -16.41
N LYS A 21 -10.50 -11.15 -17.51
CA LYS A 21 -10.52 -10.41 -18.78
C LYS A 21 -10.95 -8.95 -18.59
N GLY A 22 -10.27 -8.03 -19.26
CA GLY A 22 -10.52 -6.59 -19.22
C GLY A 22 -9.76 -5.83 -18.13
N ILE A 23 -9.05 -6.52 -17.22
CA ILE A 23 -8.30 -5.86 -16.14
C ILE A 23 -6.82 -5.72 -16.52
N PRO A 24 -6.26 -4.49 -16.60
CA PRO A 24 -4.82 -4.28 -16.74
C PRO A 24 -4.13 -4.37 -15.37
N PHE A 25 -3.69 -5.56 -14.99
CA PHE A 25 -3.02 -5.76 -13.71
C PHE A 25 -1.65 -5.09 -13.67
N LYS A 26 -1.39 -4.30 -12.62
CA LYS A 26 -0.08 -3.68 -12.37
C LYS A 26 0.70 -4.52 -11.37
N ASP A 27 1.76 -5.17 -11.84
CA ASP A 27 2.72 -5.85 -11.00
C ASP A 27 3.77 -4.87 -10.48
N ILE A 28 3.75 -4.68 -9.16
CA ILE A 28 4.61 -3.77 -8.41
C ILE A 28 5.82 -4.47 -7.79
N PHE A 29 5.88 -5.81 -7.81
CA PHE A 29 6.97 -6.55 -7.16
C PHE A 29 8.37 -6.21 -7.71
N PRO A 30 8.57 -5.85 -9.00
CA PRO A 30 9.89 -5.41 -9.44
C PRO A 30 10.37 -4.12 -8.76
N VAL A 31 9.46 -3.22 -8.33
CA VAL A 31 9.82 -2.04 -7.53
C VAL A 31 10.43 -2.45 -6.19
N LEU A 32 9.89 -3.51 -5.58
CA LEU A 32 10.40 -4.04 -4.31
C LEU A 32 11.74 -4.79 -4.47
N LYS A 33 12.00 -5.34 -5.67
CA LYS A 33 13.24 -6.06 -5.99
C LYS A 33 14.41 -5.13 -6.30
N ASP A 34 14.14 -3.91 -6.78
CA ASP A 34 15.16 -2.90 -7.08
C ASP A 34 15.33 -1.96 -5.86
N PRO A 35 16.48 -1.98 -5.17
CA PRO A 35 16.70 -1.14 -3.99
C PRO A 35 16.57 0.37 -4.28
N LYS A 36 16.94 0.82 -5.48
CA LYS A 36 16.84 2.24 -5.86
C LYS A 36 15.38 2.61 -6.10
N ALA A 37 14.60 1.75 -6.74
CA ALA A 37 13.18 1.99 -6.95
C ALA A 37 12.40 1.96 -5.63
N LEU A 38 12.72 1.02 -4.74
CA LEU A 38 12.13 0.94 -3.40
C LEU A 38 12.41 2.18 -2.56
N ALA A 39 13.66 2.65 -2.56
CA ALA A 39 14.02 3.90 -1.90
C ALA A 39 13.27 5.09 -2.52
N ALA A 40 13.25 5.17 -3.86
CA ALA A 40 12.57 6.27 -4.57
C ALA A 40 11.08 6.35 -4.26
N VAL A 41 10.35 5.22 -4.22
CA VAL A 41 8.92 5.23 -3.89
C VAL A 41 8.68 5.61 -2.43
N THR A 42 9.52 5.12 -1.53
CA THR A 42 9.42 5.44 -0.09
C THR A 42 9.68 6.93 0.15
N ASP A 43 10.69 7.51 -0.49
CA ASP A 43 10.99 8.94 -0.40
C ASP A 43 9.81 9.80 -0.90
N LEU A 44 9.18 9.40 -2.02
CA LEU A 44 8.02 10.14 -2.56
C LEU A 44 6.80 10.03 -1.65
N PHE A 45 6.59 8.87 -1.01
CA PHE A 45 5.53 8.73 0.00
C PHE A 45 5.79 9.60 1.23
N GLU A 46 7.02 9.62 1.74
CA GLU A 46 7.40 10.47 2.86
C GLU A 46 7.20 11.95 2.54
N GLU A 47 7.71 12.40 1.39
CA GLU A 47 7.57 13.79 0.94
C GLU A 47 6.10 14.19 0.81
N HIS A 48 5.29 13.34 0.19
CA HIS A 48 3.86 13.57 0.09
C HIS A 48 3.19 13.64 1.46
N ALA A 49 3.49 12.69 2.35
CA ALA A 49 2.91 12.63 3.68
C ALA A 49 3.22 13.89 4.49
N ARG A 50 4.49 14.29 4.55
CA ARG A 50 4.91 15.50 5.29
C ARG A 50 4.30 16.79 4.72
N ARG A 51 4.11 16.86 3.40
CA ARG A 51 3.52 18.04 2.75
C ARG A 51 2.01 18.12 2.91
N ALA A 52 1.31 17.00 2.74
CA ALA A 52 -0.15 16.96 2.76
C ALA A 52 -0.73 16.85 4.18
N TYR A 53 0.03 16.24 5.10
CA TYR A 53 -0.39 15.96 6.47
C TYR A 53 0.71 16.42 7.43
N PRO A 54 0.65 17.67 7.92
CA PRO A 54 1.68 18.24 8.80
C PRO A 54 1.87 17.46 10.10
N GLN A 55 0.84 16.75 10.56
CA GLN A 55 0.88 15.86 11.70
C GLN A 55 0.30 14.51 11.29
N VAL A 56 1.10 13.46 11.45
CA VAL A 56 0.72 12.07 11.23
C VAL A 56 1.09 11.34 12.52
N ASP A 57 0.14 10.65 13.13
CA ASP A 57 0.37 9.88 14.36
C ASP A 57 0.51 8.38 14.10
N LEU A 58 -0.02 7.91 12.97
CA LEU A 58 -0.13 6.50 12.64
C LEU A 58 -0.20 6.29 11.12
N ILE A 59 0.52 5.30 10.62
CA ILE A 59 0.35 4.80 9.25
C ILE A 59 -0.47 3.53 9.27
N VAL A 60 -1.45 3.45 8.39
CA VAL A 60 -2.37 2.32 8.31
C VAL A 60 -2.23 1.63 6.96
N GLY A 61 -2.02 0.32 6.97
CA GLY A 61 -1.88 -0.50 5.77
C GLY A 61 -3.08 -1.42 5.55
N LEU A 62 -3.47 -1.65 4.30
CA LEU A 62 -4.49 -2.64 3.94
C LEU A 62 -3.83 -3.95 3.47
N ASP A 63 -4.32 -5.07 4.01
CA ASP A 63 -3.83 -6.43 3.71
C ASP A 63 -4.00 -6.77 2.20
N ALA A 64 -3.03 -7.38 1.51
CA ALA A 64 -1.65 -7.68 1.95
C ALA A 64 -0.64 -6.65 1.43
N ARG A 65 -0.87 -6.14 0.21
CA ARG A 65 0.15 -5.34 -0.50
C ARG A 65 0.40 -3.97 0.13
N GLY A 66 -0.55 -3.43 0.90
CA GLY A 66 -0.31 -2.22 1.68
C GLY A 66 0.76 -2.41 2.77
N PHE A 67 0.98 -3.64 3.22
CA PHE A 67 2.01 -3.97 4.21
C PHE A 67 3.43 -3.96 3.63
N LEU A 68 3.56 -3.91 2.30
CA LEU A 68 4.87 -3.86 1.64
C LEU A 68 5.50 -2.46 1.75
N PHE A 69 4.69 -1.41 1.92
CA PHE A 69 5.16 -0.02 1.99
C PHE A 69 4.78 0.69 3.29
N GLY A 70 3.63 0.36 3.89
CA GLY A 70 3.12 1.02 5.09
C GLY A 70 4.14 1.05 6.24
N PRO A 71 4.73 -0.10 6.64
CA PRO A 71 5.76 -0.12 7.68
C PRO A 71 7.02 0.67 7.33
N LEU A 72 7.43 0.69 6.06
CA LEU A 72 8.59 1.47 5.62
C LEU A 72 8.34 2.98 5.80
N LEU A 73 7.15 3.44 5.42
CA LEU A 73 6.75 4.83 5.60
C LEU A 73 6.58 5.19 7.09
N ALA A 74 5.96 4.31 7.88
CA ALA A 74 5.80 4.49 9.32
C ALA A 74 7.16 4.69 10.01
N GLN A 75 8.13 3.85 9.66
CA GLN A 75 9.51 3.94 10.16
C GLN A 75 10.15 5.28 9.77
N ARG A 76 9.99 5.73 8.52
CA ARG A 76 10.53 7.02 8.03
C ARG A 76 9.92 8.23 8.73
N LEU A 77 8.63 8.18 9.04
CA LEU A 77 7.92 9.25 9.73
C LEU A 77 8.12 9.21 11.25
N GLY A 78 8.65 8.11 11.81
CA GLY A 78 8.85 7.94 13.24
C GLY A 78 7.55 7.66 14.01
N VAL A 79 6.59 7.01 13.36
CA VAL A 79 5.23 6.77 13.90
C VAL A 79 4.89 5.29 13.90
N GLY A 80 3.80 4.93 14.59
CA GLY A 80 3.30 3.56 14.61
C GLY A 80 2.75 3.09 13.27
N PHE A 81 2.67 1.77 13.11
CA PHE A 81 1.97 1.13 11.99
C PHE A 81 0.82 0.25 12.49
N ALA A 82 -0.37 0.38 11.90
CA ALA A 82 -1.52 -0.47 12.18
C ALA A 82 -2.01 -1.21 10.94
N PRO A 83 -2.23 -2.55 11.03
CA PRO A 83 -2.77 -3.32 9.92
C PRO A 83 -4.31 -3.32 9.91
N ILE A 84 -4.91 -3.05 8.75
CA ILE A 84 -6.30 -3.39 8.43
C ILE A 84 -6.29 -4.71 7.66
N ARG A 85 -7.04 -5.70 8.14
CA ARG A 85 -7.06 -7.05 7.56
C ARG A 85 -8.46 -7.49 7.18
N LYS A 86 -8.58 -8.57 6.41
CA LYS A 86 -9.89 -9.24 6.22
C LYS A 86 -10.37 -9.83 7.56
N LYS A 87 -11.69 -9.90 7.74
CA LYS A 87 -12.33 -10.48 8.94
C LYS A 87 -11.71 -11.84 9.31
N GLY A 88 -11.44 -12.03 10.61
CA GLY A 88 -10.87 -13.26 11.15
C GLY A 88 -9.33 -13.37 11.09
N LYS A 89 -8.62 -12.33 10.63
CA LYS A 89 -7.14 -12.32 10.56
C LYS A 89 -6.44 -11.53 11.68
N LEU A 90 -7.19 -10.81 12.51
CA LEU A 90 -6.68 -10.11 13.68
C LEU A 90 -7.20 -10.79 14.95
N PRO A 91 -6.34 -11.07 15.96
CA PRO A 91 -6.75 -11.67 17.21
C PRO A 91 -7.41 -10.63 18.14
N GLY A 92 -8.34 -11.06 18.99
CA GLY A 92 -8.99 -10.20 20.00
C GLY A 92 -10.13 -9.33 19.44
N PRO A 93 -10.63 -8.35 20.23
CA PRO A 93 -11.67 -7.42 19.80
C PRO A 93 -11.24 -6.60 18.59
N THR A 94 -12.15 -6.41 17.62
CA THR A 94 -11.90 -5.64 16.40
C THR A 94 -13.12 -4.84 16.01
N LEU A 95 -12.89 -3.71 15.32
CA LEU A 95 -13.93 -2.98 14.59
C LEU A 95 -13.98 -3.52 13.16
N SER A 96 -15.16 -3.51 12.55
CA SER A 96 -15.34 -4.03 11.19
C SER A 96 -16.11 -3.08 10.30
N VAL A 97 -15.66 -2.92 9.06
CA VAL A 97 -16.35 -2.16 8.02
C VAL A 97 -16.56 -3.07 6.81
N ALA A 98 -17.82 -3.18 6.37
CA ALA A 98 -18.17 -3.92 5.18
C ALA A 98 -18.20 -2.98 3.97
N TYR A 99 -17.69 -3.45 2.83
CA TYR A 99 -17.75 -2.73 1.57
C TYR A 99 -18.08 -3.69 0.43
N SER A 100 -18.79 -3.17 -0.57
CA SER A 100 -19.17 -3.91 -1.76
C SER A 100 -18.17 -3.61 -2.87
N LEU A 101 -17.61 -4.66 -3.44
CA LEU A 101 -16.97 -4.65 -4.75
C LEU A 101 -18.04 -4.90 -5.81
N GLU A 102 -17.73 -4.53 -7.05
CA GLU A 102 -18.61 -4.70 -8.22
C GLU A 102 -19.17 -6.13 -8.36
N TYR A 103 -18.42 -7.15 -7.89
CA TYR A 103 -18.84 -8.56 -7.95
C TYR A 103 -18.65 -9.34 -6.63
N ALA A 104 -18.40 -8.67 -5.49
CA ALA A 104 -18.18 -9.37 -4.21
C ALA A 104 -18.44 -8.48 -2.98
N LYS A 105 -18.82 -9.07 -1.85
CA LYS A 105 -18.90 -8.36 -0.55
C LYS A 105 -17.71 -8.74 0.32
N VAL A 106 -16.93 -7.76 0.76
CA VAL A 106 -15.74 -7.99 1.60
C VAL A 106 -15.90 -7.21 2.90
N THR A 107 -15.41 -7.79 4.01
CA THR A 107 -15.39 -7.13 5.32
C THR A 107 -13.96 -7.00 5.81
N LEU A 108 -13.56 -5.77 6.10
CA LEU A 108 -12.28 -5.42 6.70
C LEU A 108 -12.45 -5.26 8.20
N VAL A 109 -11.37 -5.56 8.94
CA VAL A 109 -11.27 -5.42 10.38
C VAL A 109 -9.97 -4.70 10.76
N TYR A 110 -10.04 -3.88 11.80
CA TYR A 110 -8.90 -3.12 12.33
C TYR A 110 -9.03 -2.97 13.85
N LYS A 111 -7.95 -2.47 14.47
CA LYS A 111 -7.85 -2.18 15.89
C LYS A 111 -7.60 -0.70 16.10
#